data_AF-A0A2E1CNX5-F1
#
_entry.id   AF-A0A2E1CNX5-F1
#
_cell.length_a   1.000
_cell.length_b   1.000
_cell.length_c   1.000
_cell.angle_alpha   90.00
_cell.angle_beta   90.00
_cell.angle_gamma   90.00
#
_symmetry.space_group_name_H-M   'P 1'
#
loop_
_entity.id
_entity.type
_entity.pdbx_description
1 polymer ?
#
loop_
_entity_poly.entity_id
_entity_poly.type
_entity_poly.pdbx_seq_one_letter_code
_entity_poly.pdbx_strand_id
1 'polypeptide(L)'
;MFIRFFGFIFIFFNISFLSSCGSELADVLGTNKLPPDEFTILTKPALIVPPEYNLRPPAEGEIRPDPQQPNRQLQSILFGQNKTDEFSTSEINLMTGSDVAEAIPNIREVIDSEMRDVEEVSPNLESQILNSPSETLR
;
A
#
# COMPACT_ATOMS: atom_id res chain seq x y z
N MET A 1 -23.18 45.89 -56.17
CA MET A 1 -23.26 46.38 -54.77
C MET A 1 -23.42 45.22 -53.77
N PHE A 2 -24.32 44.26 -54.03
CA PHE A 2 -24.57 43.10 -53.15
C PHE A 2 -23.35 42.21 -52.84
N ILE A 3 -22.46 41.92 -53.80
CA ILE A 3 -21.26 41.09 -53.55
C ILE A 3 -20.28 41.72 -52.54
N ARG A 4 -20.14 43.07 -52.56
CA ARG A 4 -19.24 43.77 -51.63
C ARG A 4 -19.85 43.85 -50.23
N PHE A 5 -21.17 44.00 -50.14
CA PHE A 5 -21.91 43.98 -48.88
C PHE A 5 -21.86 42.60 -48.21
N PHE A 6 -22.01 41.52 -48.99
CA PHE A 6 -21.90 40.15 -48.48
C PHE A 6 -20.47 39.83 -47.99
N GLY A 7 -19.45 40.34 -48.67
CA GLY A 7 -18.06 40.24 -48.23
C GLY A 7 -17.79 40.95 -46.90
N PHE A 8 -18.33 42.16 -46.70
CA PHE A 8 -18.22 42.87 -45.44
C PHE A 8 -18.92 42.12 -44.29
N ILE A 9 -20.12 41.58 -44.53
CA ILE A 9 -20.83 40.72 -43.56
C ILE A 9 -20.00 39.50 -43.17
N PHE A 10 -19.36 38.85 -44.14
CA PHE A 10 -18.52 37.69 -43.87
C PHE A 10 -17.29 38.05 -43.01
N ILE A 11 -16.68 39.20 -43.26
CA ILE A 11 -15.53 39.69 -42.47
C ILE A 11 -15.95 40.02 -41.02
N PHE A 12 -17.07 40.73 -40.84
CA PHE A 12 -17.60 41.05 -39.51
C PHE A 12 -18.02 39.81 -38.73
N PHE A 13 -18.55 38.80 -39.41
CA PHE A 13 -18.90 37.52 -38.81
C PHE A 13 -17.65 36.78 -38.29
N ASN A 14 -16.58 36.73 -39.08
CA ASN A 14 -15.33 36.09 -38.65
C ASN A 14 -14.69 36.79 -37.44
N ILE A 15 -14.68 38.12 -37.38
CA ILE A 15 -14.12 38.86 -36.24
C ILE A 15 -14.89 38.61 -34.93
N SER A 16 -16.21 38.42 -35.03
CA SER A 16 -17.04 38.08 -33.87
C SER A 16 -16.73 36.68 -33.33
N PHE A 17 -16.42 35.72 -34.21
CA PHE A 17 -16.05 34.36 -33.81
C PHE A 17 -14.72 34.29 -33.05
N LEU A 18 -13.72 35.11 -33.40
CA LEU A 18 -12.43 35.12 -32.71
C LEU A 18 -12.52 35.74 -31.30
N SER A 19 -13.47 36.63 -31.05
CA SER A 19 -13.58 37.34 -29.76
C SER A 19 -14.23 36.51 -28.64
N SER A 20 -14.77 35.32 -28.94
CA SER A 20 -15.47 34.45 -27.97
C SER A 20 -14.60 33.34 -27.37
N CYS A 21 -13.34 33.17 -27.80
CA CYS A 21 -12.49 32.03 -27.43
C CYS A 21 -11.42 32.37 -26.37
N GLY A 22 -11.66 33.39 -25.54
CA GLY A 22 -10.64 33.91 -24.60
C GLY A 22 -10.93 33.71 -23.11
N SER A 23 -12.19 33.50 -22.72
CA SER A 23 -12.60 33.48 -21.30
C SER A 23 -12.13 32.23 -20.56
N GLU A 24 -12.14 31.07 -21.22
CA GLU A 24 -11.81 29.77 -20.61
C GLU A 24 -10.29 29.50 -20.58
N LEU A 25 -9.51 30.22 -21.39
CA LEU A 25 -8.06 30.07 -21.44
C LEU A 25 -7.39 30.58 -20.15
N ALA A 26 -7.97 31.59 -19.48
CA ALA A 26 -7.49 32.08 -18.19
C ALA A 26 -7.68 31.06 -17.05
N ASP A 27 -8.73 30.24 -17.14
CA ASP A 27 -9.00 29.16 -16.19
C ASP A 27 -8.03 27.99 -16.39
N VAL A 28 -7.74 27.62 -17.65
CA VAL A 28 -6.78 26.56 -17.99
C VAL A 28 -5.33 26.96 -17.67
N LEU A 29 -4.96 28.21 -17.92
CA LEU A 29 -3.63 28.75 -17.60
C LEU A 29 -3.47 29.06 -16.11
N GLY A 30 -4.51 28.88 -15.30
CA GLY A 30 -4.47 29.06 -13.84
C GLY A 30 -4.24 30.50 -13.39
N THR A 31 -4.33 31.48 -14.30
CA THR A 31 -4.17 32.90 -13.99
C THR A 31 -5.39 33.49 -13.29
N ASN A 32 -6.53 32.79 -13.31
CA ASN A 32 -7.73 33.10 -12.53
C ASN A 32 -7.78 32.39 -11.15
N LYS A 33 -6.70 31.73 -10.70
CA LYS A 33 -6.71 31.15 -9.34
C LYS A 33 -6.53 32.26 -8.30
N LEU A 34 -7.55 32.47 -7.48
CA LEU A 34 -7.40 33.23 -6.24
C LEU A 34 -6.48 32.42 -5.30
N PRO A 35 -5.37 33.00 -4.80
CA PRO A 35 -4.55 32.31 -3.82
C PRO A 35 -5.40 32.05 -2.56
N PRO A 36 -5.27 30.87 -1.92
CA PRO A 36 -5.97 30.60 -0.69
C PRO A 36 -5.53 31.60 0.39
N ASP A 37 -6.47 32.06 1.21
CA ASP A 37 -6.17 33.01 2.29
C ASP A 37 -5.39 32.31 3.40
N GLU A 38 -4.07 32.58 3.45
CA GLU A 38 -3.14 32.01 4.43
C GLU A 38 -3.42 32.46 5.88
N PHE A 39 -4.28 33.46 6.07
CA PHE A 39 -4.68 33.95 7.40
C PHE A 39 -6.06 33.46 7.84
N THR A 40 -6.73 32.63 7.03
CA THR A 40 -7.99 32.00 7.43
C THR A 40 -7.72 31.00 8.55
N ILE A 41 -8.10 31.36 9.79
CA ILE A 41 -8.03 30.46 10.93
C ILE A 41 -9.24 29.52 10.89
N LEU A 42 -9.00 28.24 10.57
CA LEU A 42 -10.00 27.19 10.71
C LEU A 42 -10.12 26.79 12.19
N THR A 43 -11.32 26.92 12.75
CA THR A 43 -11.60 26.47 14.11
C THR A 43 -11.64 24.94 14.14
N LYS A 44 -10.83 24.33 15.02
CA LYS A 44 -10.90 22.88 15.23
C LYS A 44 -12.24 22.52 15.90
N PRO A 45 -12.85 21.38 15.53
CA PRO A 45 -14.01 20.88 16.26
C PRO A 45 -13.64 20.66 17.74
N ALA A 46 -14.62 20.82 18.63
CA ALA A 46 -14.42 20.55 20.05
C ALA A 46 -13.94 19.11 20.24
N LEU A 47 -12.95 18.92 21.12
CA LEU A 47 -12.46 17.60 21.48
C LEU A 47 -13.57 16.86 22.25
N ILE A 48 -14.04 15.74 21.70
CA ILE A 48 -14.95 14.82 22.39
C ILE A 48 -14.11 13.79 23.15
N VAL A 49 -14.33 13.73 24.46
CA VAL A 49 -13.81 12.65 25.29
C VAL A 49 -14.71 11.43 25.07
N PRO A 50 -14.15 10.27 24.66
CA PRO A 50 -14.95 9.06 24.49
C PRO A 50 -15.65 8.66 25.80
N PRO A 51 -16.88 8.11 25.73
CA PRO A 51 -17.65 7.73 26.91
C PRO A 51 -16.93 6.70 27.80
N GLU A 52 -16.05 5.90 27.20
CA GLU A 52 -15.30 4.82 27.85
C GLU A 52 -13.90 5.23 28.35
N TYR A 53 -13.62 6.52 28.54
CA TYR A 53 -12.28 6.98 28.98
C TYR A 53 -11.92 6.58 30.43
N ASN A 54 -12.92 6.21 31.23
CA ASN A 54 -12.78 5.84 32.64
C ASN A 54 -12.56 4.34 32.86
N LEU A 55 -12.37 3.55 31.80
CA LEU A 55 -12.11 2.13 31.95
C LEU A 55 -10.76 1.92 32.64
N ARG A 56 -10.81 1.41 33.86
CA ARG A 56 -9.62 0.93 34.57
C ARG A 56 -9.16 -0.37 33.91
N PRO A 57 -7.85 -0.61 33.80
CA PRO A 57 -7.34 -1.93 33.45
C PRO A 57 -8.00 -3.00 34.35
N PRO A 58 -8.40 -4.15 33.80
CA PRO A 58 -8.94 -5.25 34.59
C PRO A 58 -7.98 -5.61 35.73
N ALA A 59 -8.53 -5.88 36.92
CA ALA A 59 -7.75 -6.27 38.09
C ALA A 59 -6.95 -7.56 37.81
N GLU A 60 -5.87 -7.76 38.56
CA GLU A 60 -5.07 -8.99 38.47
C GLU A 60 -5.95 -10.21 38.78
N GLY A 61 -6.16 -11.08 37.78
CA GLY A 61 -7.01 -12.27 37.90
C GLY A 61 -8.41 -12.15 37.27
N GLU A 62 -8.83 -10.95 36.86
CA GLU A 62 -10.06 -10.76 36.08
C GLU A 62 -9.85 -11.24 34.63
N ILE A 63 -10.91 -11.75 33.99
CA ILE A 63 -10.88 -12.17 32.59
C ILE A 63 -10.52 -10.94 31.74
N ARG A 64 -9.29 -10.92 31.23
CA ARG A 64 -8.89 -9.92 30.23
C ARG A 64 -9.67 -10.22 28.95
N PRO A 65 -10.14 -9.19 28.22
CA PRO A 65 -10.53 -9.38 26.84
C PRO A 65 -9.39 -10.10 26.12
N ASP A 66 -9.71 -11.21 25.43
CA ASP A 66 -8.72 -11.94 24.65
C ASP A 66 -7.99 -10.92 23.75
N PRO A 67 -6.66 -10.84 23.78
CA PRO A 67 -5.91 -9.98 22.87
C PRO A 67 -6.27 -10.38 21.45
N GLN A 68 -7.24 -9.67 20.88
CA GLN A 68 -7.62 -9.77 19.48
C GLN A 68 -6.30 -9.66 18.71
N GLN A 69 -5.93 -10.73 18.02
CA GLN A 69 -4.73 -10.73 17.20
C GLN A 69 -5.15 -10.31 15.80
N PRO A 70 -5.16 -8.99 15.49
CA PRO A 70 -5.69 -8.47 14.24
C PRO A 70 -5.05 -9.15 13.04
N ASN A 71 -3.77 -9.56 13.17
CA ASN A 71 -3.06 -10.30 12.13
C ASN A 71 -3.70 -11.66 11.82
N ARG A 72 -4.10 -12.45 12.84
CA ARG A 72 -4.75 -13.75 12.63
C ARG A 72 -6.14 -13.59 12.02
N GLN A 73 -6.88 -12.59 12.49
CA GLN A 73 -8.20 -12.27 11.97
C GLN A 73 -8.11 -11.78 10.53
N LEU A 74 -7.19 -10.86 10.23
CA LEU A 74 -6.92 -10.37 8.88
C LEU A 74 -6.46 -11.49 7.95
N GLN A 75 -5.58 -12.39 8.41
CA GLN A 75 -5.15 -13.54 7.64
C GLN A 75 -6.32 -14.45 7.27
N SER A 76 -7.23 -14.73 8.20
CA SER A 76 -8.44 -15.52 7.91
C SER A 76 -9.40 -14.85 6.94
N ILE A 77 -9.46 -13.51 6.93
CA ILE A 77 -10.29 -12.73 6.01
C ILE A 77 -9.65 -12.68 4.62
N LEU A 78 -8.34 -12.48 4.54
CA LEU A 78 -7.59 -12.34 3.29
C LEU A 78 -7.47 -13.66 2.53
N PHE A 79 -7.17 -14.75 3.23
CA PHE A 79 -6.93 -16.06 2.61
C PHE A 79 -8.14 -16.99 2.70
N GLY A 80 -9.18 -16.59 3.43
CA GLY A 80 -10.30 -17.46 3.77
C GLY A 80 -9.88 -18.56 4.75
N GLN A 81 -10.85 -19.26 5.32
CA GLN A 81 -10.58 -20.57 5.90
C GLN A 81 -10.06 -21.45 4.76
N ASN A 82 -8.83 -21.97 4.88
CA ASN A 82 -8.22 -22.89 3.91
C ASN A 82 -9.27 -23.93 3.49
N LYS A 83 -9.90 -23.72 2.32
CA LYS A 83 -10.59 -24.80 1.66
C LYS A 83 -9.48 -25.75 1.29
N THR A 84 -9.48 -26.91 1.94
CA THR A 84 -8.77 -28.07 1.41
C THR A 84 -9.44 -28.35 0.08
N ASP A 85 -8.92 -27.75 -0.99
CA ASP A 85 -9.28 -28.15 -2.34
C ASP A 85 -9.08 -29.67 -2.40
N GLU A 86 -10.11 -30.40 -2.83
CA GLU A 86 -10.03 -31.86 -2.94
C GLU A 86 -8.91 -32.21 -3.92
N PHE A 87 -7.75 -32.61 -3.39
CA PHE A 87 -6.59 -32.96 -4.21
C PHE A 87 -6.93 -34.15 -5.13
N SER A 88 -6.49 -34.05 -6.37
CA SER A 88 -6.61 -35.15 -7.34
C SER A 88 -5.76 -36.34 -6.91
N THR A 89 -6.11 -37.54 -7.38
CA THR A 89 -5.36 -38.77 -7.08
C THR A 89 -3.89 -38.69 -7.51
N SER A 90 -3.60 -37.98 -8.60
CA SER A 90 -2.23 -37.71 -9.06
C SER A 90 -1.45 -36.81 -8.09
N GLU A 91 -2.08 -35.79 -7.52
CA GLU A 91 -1.41 -34.87 -6.58
C GLU A 91 -1.09 -35.58 -5.27
N ILE A 92 -2.01 -36.40 -4.76
CA ILE A 92 -1.79 -37.22 -3.56
C ILE A 92 -0.61 -38.18 -3.75
N ASN A 93 -0.51 -38.82 -4.92
CA ASN A 93 0.59 -39.73 -5.22
C ASN A 93 1.95 -39.03 -5.28
N LEU A 94 2.00 -37.82 -5.86
CA LEU A 94 3.23 -37.01 -5.88
C LEU A 94 3.62 -36.59 -4.46
N MET A 95 2.66 -36.15 -3.67
CA MET A 95 2.85 -35.66 -2.31
C MET A 95 3.29 -36.76 -1.33
N THR A 96 2.72 -37.96 -1.48
CA THR A 96 3.14 -39.17 -0.74
C THR A 96 4.52 -39.62 -1.20
N GLY A 97 4.83 -39.53 -2.49
CA GLY A 97 6.14 -39.85 -3.04
C GLY A 97 7.25 -38.88 -2.61
N SER A 98 6.89 -37.63 -2.25
CA SER A 98 7.83 -36.63 -1.74
C SER A 98 7.95 -36.62 -0.20
N ASP A 99 7.23 -37.50 0.51
CA ASP A 99 7.15 -37.50 1.99
C ASP A 99 6.62 -36.18 2.58
N VAL A 100 5.76 -35.46 1.83
CA VAL A 100 5.15 -34.18 2.25
C VAL A 100 3.63 -34.34 2.33
N ALA A 101 3.16 -35.47 2.85
CA ALA A 101 1.72 -35.80 2.88
C ALA A 101 0.88 -34.84 3.75
N GLU A 102 1.51 -34.09 4.65
CA GLU A 102 0.86 -33.19 5.60
C GLU A 102 1.52 -31.81 5.57
N ALA A 103 0.71 -30.76 5.45
CA ALA A 103 1.19 -29.38 5.50
C ALA A 103 1.39 -28.94 6.95
N ILE A 104 2.58 -28.44 7.28
CA ILE A 104 2.88 -27.86 8.59
C ILE A 104 2.25 -26.45 8.66
N PRO A 105 1.22 -26.20 9.49
CA PRO A 105 0.44 -24.96 9.46
C PRO A 105 1.25 -23.72 9.86
N ASN A 106 2.30 -23.90 10.66
CA ASN A 106 3.19 -22.85 11.16
C ASN A 106 4.62 -22.96 10.59
N ILE A 107 4.80 -23.55 9.40
CA ILE A 107 6.14 -23.81 8.83
C ILE A 107 7.04 -22.58 8.76
N ARG A 108 6.47 -21.38 8.58
CA ARG A 108 7.23 -20.13 8.57
C ARG A 108 7.87 -19.83 9.92
N GLU A 109 7.15 -20.04 11.01
CA GLU A 109 7.69 -19.84 12.36
C GLU A 109 8.77 -20.85 12.69
N VAL A 110 8.60 -22.10 12.23
CA VAL A 110 9.61 -23.15 12.35
C VAL A 110 10.88 -22.74 11.60
N ILE A 111 10.77 -22.36 10.32
CA ILE A 111 11.92 -21.90 9.52
C ILE A 111 12.57 -20.66 10.16
N ASP A 112 11.79 -19.69 10.60
CA ASP A 112 12.32 -18.48 11.24
C ASP A 112 13.05 -18.82 12.56
N SER A 113 12.60 -19.85 13.28
CA SER A 113 13.29 -20.35 14.47
C SER A 113 14.58 -21.08 14.13
N GLU A 114 14.59 -21.92 13.09
CA GLU A 114 15.78 -22.62 12.61
C GLU A 114 16.83 -21.66 12.03
N MET A 115 16.39 -20.62 11.31
CA MET A 115 17.27 -19.60 10.76
C MET A 115 17.83 -18.65 11.83
N ARG A 116 17.19 -18.53 12.99
CA ARG A 116 17.69 -17.70 14.10
C ARG A 116 18.96 -18.28 14.72
N ASP A 117 19.12 -19.60 14.66
CA ASP A 117 20.30 -20.30 15.17
C ASP A 117 21.47 -20.30 14.17
N VAL A 118 21.25 -19.80 12.95
CA VAL A 118 22.34 -19.52 12.00
C VAL A 118 23.01 -18.23 12.43
N GLU A 119 24.00 -18.37 13.31
CA GLU A 119 24.82 -17.27 13.82
C GLU A 119 25.46 -16.50 12.65
N GLU A 120 25.40 -15.17 12.72
CA GLU A 120 26.05 -14.27 11.76
C GLU A 120 27.53 -14.65 11.67
N VAL A 121 28.02 -14.83 10.44
CA VAL A 121 29.42 -15.24 10.19
C VAL A 121 30.33 -14.35 11.03
N SER A 122 31.14 -14.97 11.91
CA SER A 122 31.96 -14.18 12.83
C SER A 122 32.75 -13.12 12.07
N PRO A 123 32.80 -11.86 12.53
CA PRO A 123 33.45 -10.78 11.80
C PRO A 123 34.94 -11.05 11.57
N ASN A 124 35.54 -11.88 12.43
CA ASN A 124 36.90 -12.38 12.25
C ASN A 124 37.00 -13.29 11.01
N LEU A 125 36.10 -14.26 10.83
CA LEU A 125 36.08 -15.13 9.65
C LEU A 125 35.79 -14.34 8.37
N GLU A 126 34.90 -13.35 8.41
CA GLU A 126 34.62 -12.47 7.28
C GLU A 126 35.88 -11.66 6.89
N SER A 127 36.54 -11.05 7.87
CA SER A 127 37.81 -10.34 7.66
C SER A 127 38.93 -11.27 7.17
N GLN A 128 38.93 -12.53 7.60
CA GLN A 128 39.94 -13.53 7.26
C GLN A 128 39.74 -14.05 5.84
N ILE A 129 38.50 -14.20 5.37
CA ILE A 129 38.19 -14.52 3.96
C ILE A 129 38.56 -13.33 3.07
N LEU A 130 38.12 -12.12 3.43
CA LEU A 130 38.39 -10.88 2.67
C LEU A 130 39.88 -10.55 2.58
N ASN A 131 40.66 -10.92 3.60
CA ASN A 131 42.09 -10.64 3.68
C ASN A 131 42.95 -11.88 3.40
N SER A 132 42.34 -13.02 3.03
CA SER A 132 43.10 -14.16 2.54
C SER A 132 43.65 -13.83 1.15
N PRO A 133 44.95 -14.00 0.90
CA PRO A 133 45.48 -13.86 -0.45
C PRO A 133 44.82 -14.94 -1.31
N SER A 134 44.24 -14.54 -2.45
CA SER A 134 43.71 -15.51 -3.40
C SER A 134 44.83 -16.44 -3.82
N GLU A 135 44.75 -17.70 -3.42
CA GLU A 135 45.69 -18.71 -3.89
C GLU A 135 45.49 -18.83 -5.39
N THR A 136 46.40 -18.23 -6.15
CA THR A 136 46.35 -18.25 -7.61
C THR A 136 46.61 -19.70 -8.02
N LEU A 137 45.55 -20.43 -8.38
CA LEU A 137 45.66 -21.76 -8.96
C LEU A 137 46.62 -21.68 -10.16
N ARG A 138 47.78 -22.29 -9.99
CA ARG A 138 48.80 -22.45 -11.04
C ARG A 138 48.53 -23.72 -11.83
#